data_AF-A0A157SUF7-F1
#
_entry.id   AF-A0A157SUF7-F1
#
_cell.length_a   1.000
_cell.length_b   1.000
_cell.length_c   1.000
_cell.angle_alpha   90.00
_cell.angle_beta   90.00
_cell.angle_gamma   90.00
#
_symmetry.space_group_name_H-M   'P 1'
#
loop_
_entity.id
_entity.type
_entity.pdbx_description
1 polymer ?
#
loop_
_entity_poly.entity_id
_entity_poly.type
_entity_poly.pdbx_seq_one_letter_code
_entity_poly.pdbx_strand_id
1 'polypeptide(L)'
;MSQAKWDFRIERPVGSDGHWQISYVLLPPDPSQQERRIDVQQHYPAAQTAIDEATRLALIQVADLNGQPPDLRAATAQEAPFTPDSRF
;
A
#
# COMPACT_ATOMS: atom_id res chain seq x y z
N MET A 1 10.63 -17.69 -17.29
CA MET A 1 9.24 -17.70 -16.81
C MET A 1 9.18 -16.78 -15.61
N SER A 2 8.60 -15.59 -15.77
CA SER A 2 8.47 -14.63 -14.67
C SER A 2 7.44 -15.20 -13.70
N GLN A 3 7.88 -15.60 -12.50
CA GLN A 3 6.98 -16.06 -11.46
C GLN A 3 6.06 -14.89 -11.12
N ALA A 4 4.78 -14.99 -11.47
CA ALA A 4 3.80 -14.00 -11.08
C ALA A 4 3.74 -14.03 -9.55
N LYS A 5 4.04 -12.89 -8.92
CA LYS A 5 4.07 -12.71 -7.47
C LYS A 5 2.93 -11.80 -7.06
N TRP A 6 2.49 -11.93 -5.81
CA TRP A 6 1.61 -10.92 -5.22
C TRP A 6 2.31 -9.57 -5.24
N ASP A 7 1.52 -8.53 -5.52
CA ASP A 7 1.94 -7.14 -5.51
C ASP A 7 0.91 -6.31 -4.74
N PHE A 8 1.12 -5.01 -4.62
CA PHE A 8 0.19 -4.11 -3.95
C PHE A 8 0.10 -2.74 -4.61
N ARG A 9 -0.97 -2.03 -4.30
CA ARG A 9 -1.17 -0.63 -4.68
C ARG A 9 -1.78 0.14 -3.52
N ILE A 10 -1.16 1.26 -3.15
CA ILE A 10 -1.70 2.17 -2.16
C ILE A 10 -2.86 2.96 -2.77
N GLU A 11 -3.98 3.03 -2.07
CA GLU A 11 -5.08 3.90 -2.46
C GLU A 11 -4.85 5.33 -1.97
N ARG A 12 -5.58 6.27 -2.57
CA ARG A 12 -5.48 7.68 -2.20
C ARG A 12 -5.85 7.83 -0.71
N PRO A 13 -4.97 8.42 0.13
CA PRO A 13 -5.33 8.74 1.50
C PRO A 13 -6.47 9.74 1.51
N VAL A 14 -7.44 9.50 2.38
CA VAL A 14 -8.62 10.35 2.58
C VAL A 14 -8.54 10.92 3.99
N GLY A 15 -8.60 12.24 4.10
CA GLY A 15 -8.50 12.93 5.37
C GLY A 15 -9.68 13.84 5.64
N SER A 16 -10.17 13.84 6.88
CA SER A 16 -11.09 14.85 7.42
C SER A 16 -10.53 15.34 8.75
N ASP A 17 -10.63 16.65 9.01
CA ASP A 17 -10.33 17.26 10.32
C ASP A 17 -8.95 16.89 10.91
N GLY A 18 -7.91 16.79 10.06
CA GLY A 18 -6.55 16.46 10.49
C GLY A 18 -6.31 14.98 10.77
N HIS A 19 -7.29 14.12 10.51
CA HIS A 19 -7.18 12.67 10.57
C HIS A 19 -7.17 12.08 9.16
N TRP A 20 -6.04 11.47 8.80
CA TRP A 20 -5.85 10.80 7.52
C TRP A 20 -6.06 9.30 7.69
N GLN A 21 -6.91 8.74 6.83
CA GLN A 21 -7.12 7.32 6.66
C GLN A 21 -6.54 6.90 5.32
N ILE A 22 -6.19 5.62 5.21
CA ILE A 22 -5.64 5.07 3.99
C ILE A 22 -5.99 3.60 3.87
N SER A 23 -6.01 3.14 2.63
CA SER A 23 -6.23 1.75 2.29
C SER A 23 -5.20 1.33 1.25
N TYR A 24 -4.97 0.02 1.14
CA TYR A 24 -4.16 -0.54 0.07
C TYR A 24 -4.84 -1.79 -0.49
N VAL A 25 -4.54 -2.08 -1.75
CA VAL A 25 -5.09 -3.23 -2.46
C VAL A 25 -3.96 -4.21 -2.75
N LEU A 26 -4.13 -5.47 -2.36
CA LEU A 26 -3.25 -6.56 -2.76
C LEU A 26 -3.68 -7.06 -4.13
N LEU A 27 -2.73 -7.04 -5.05
CA LEU A 27 -2.89 -7.45 -6.43
C LEU A 27 -2.43 -8.91 -6.56
N PRO A 28 -3.33 -9.84 -6.92
CA PRO A 28 -2.96 -11.22 -7.09
C PRO A 28 -2.09 -11.41 -8.34
N PRO A 29 -1.20 -12.40 -8.32
CA PRO A 29 -0.41 -12.79 -9.49
C PRO A 29 -1.27 -13.40 -10.61
N ASP A 30 -2.44 -13.93 -10.24
CA ASP A 30 -3.37 -14.60 -11.14
C ASP A 30 -4.66 -13.77 -11.23
N PRO A 31 -5.07 -13.32 -12.43
CA PRO A 31 -6.28 -12.53 -12.61
C PRO A 31 -7.59 -13.28 -12.28
N SER A 32 -7.53 -14.60 -12.06
CA SER A 32 -8.66 -15.38 -11.55
C SER A 32 -8.87 -15.22 -10.04
N GLN A 33 -7.86 -14.76 -9.31
CA GLN A 33 -7.98 -14.43 -7.89
C GLN A 33 -8.50 -13.00 -7.71
N GLN A 34 -9.22 -12.76 -6.62
CA GLN A 34 -9.77 -11.43 -6.32
C GLN A 34 -8.72 -10.55 -5.66
N GLU A 35 -8.67 -9.29 -6.12
CA GLU A 35 -7.97 -8.21 -5.43
C GLU A 35 -8.50 -8.08 -3.99
N ARG A 36 -7.60 -7.84 -3.04
CA ARG A 36 -7.98 -7.70 -1.63
C ARG A 36 -7.68 -6.29 -1.17
N ARG A 37 -8.74 -5.52 -0.94
CA ARG A 37 -8.63 -4.20 -0.30
C ARG A 37 -8.49 -4.37 1.22
N ILE A 38 -7.54 -3.65 1.80
CA ILE A 38 -7.28 -3.59 3.22
C ILE A 38 -7.33 -2.14 3.65
N ASP A 39 -8.31 -1.83 4.50
CA ASP A 39 -8.45 -0.52 5.11
C ASP A 39 -7.60 -0.45 6.38
N VAL A 40 -6.69 0.52 6.44
CA VAL A 40 -5.85 0.74 7.61
C VAL A 40 -6.67 1.51 8.63
N GLN A 41 -7.12 0.82 9.68
CA GLN A 41 -8.00 1.39 10.72
C GLN A 41 -7.33 2.45 11.61
N GLN A 42 -6.08 2.82 11.31
CA GLN A 42 -5.33 3.82 12.05
C GLN A 42 -5.50 5.20 11.42
N HIS A 43 -5.69 6.21 12.26
CA HIS A 43 -5.72 7.61 11.85
C HIS A 43 -4.33 8.22 11.96
N TYR A 44 -3.90 8.90 10.92
CA TYR A 44 -2.59 9.53 10.85
C TYR A 44 -2.70 11.05 10.87
N PRO A 45 -1.73 11.75 11.47
CA PRO A 45 -1.71 13.22 11.49
C PRO A 45 -1.39 13.83 10.12
N ALA A 46 -0.87 13.04 9.18
CA ALA A 46 -0.51 13.49 7.84
C ALA A 46 -0.77 12.39 6.79
N ALA A 47 -1.11 12.81 5.57
CA ALA A 47 -1.29 11.92 4.44
C ALA A 47 -0.04 11.08 4.15
N GLN A 48 1.15 11.70 4.21
CA GLN A 48 2.42 11.02 3.97
C GLN A 48 2.68 9.91 4.99
N THR A 49 2.42 10.16 6.28
CA THR A 49 2.56 9.14 7.33
C THR A 49 1.62 7.97 7.09
N ALA A 50 0.39 8.24 6.62
CA ALA A 50 -0.55 7.20 6.23
C ALA A 50 0.01 6.36 5.06
N ILE A 51 0.54 7.01 4.03
CA ILE A 51 1.17 6.35 2.87
C ILE A 51 2.33 5.47 3.30
N ASP A 52 3.25 5.98 4.13
CA ASP A 52 4.43 5.25 4.58
C ASP A 52 4.04 4.00 5.37
N GLU A 53 3.07 4.12 6.29
CA GLU A 53 2.63 2.99 7.11
C GLU A 53 1.81 1.97 6.30
N ALA A 54 0.91 2.42 5.43
CA ALA A 54 0.20 1.52 4.51
C ALA A 54 1.16 0.75 3.61
N THR A 55 2.20 1.42 3.10
CA THR A 55 3.27 0.80 2.32
C THR A 55 4.00 -0.26 3.13
N ARG A 56 4.38 0.07 4.36
CA ARG A 56 5.07 -0.87 5.25
C ARG A 56 4.21 -2.12 5.50
N LEU A 57 2.93 -1.95 5.80
CA LEU A 57 1.99 -3.05 6.02
C LEU A 57 1.82 -3.89 4.75
N ALA A 58 1.67 -3.25 3.59
CA ALA A 58 1.52 -3.94 2.32
C ALA A 58 2.76 -4.75 1.95
N LEU A 59 3.97 -4.20 2.14
CA LEU A 59 5.25 -4.90 1.91
C LEU A 59 5.38 -6.13 2.81
N ILE A 60 4.97 -6.02 4.09
CA ILE A 60 4.95 -7.17 5.01
C ILE A 60 4.01 -8.25 4.50
N GLN A 61 2.81 -7.87 4.07
CA GLN A 61 1.81 -8.83 3.65
C GLN A 61 2.12 -9.48 2.30
N VAL A 62 2.63 -8.70 1.34
CA VAL A 62 3.10 -9.23 0.06
C VAL A 62 4.29 -10.16 0.24
N ALA A 63 5.22 -9.83 1.15
CA ALA A 63 6.35 -10.70 1.46
C ALA A 63 5.89 -12.02 2.09
N ASP A 64 4.94 -11.97 3.03
CA ASP A 64 4.31 -13.16 3.62
C ASP A 64 3.63 -14.03 2.55
N LEU A 65 2.81 -13.41 1.68
CA LEU A 65 2.12 -14.11 0.57
C LEU A 65 3.09 -14.71 -0.46
N ASN A 66 4.25 -14.11 -0.65
CA ASN A 66 5.28 -14.59 -1.56
C ASN A 66 6.30 -15.53 -0.89
N GLY A 67 6.21 -15.76 0.43
CA GLY A 67 7.18 -16.57 1.19
C GLY A 67 8.59 -15.96 1.23
N GLN A 68 8.69 -14.63 1.19
CA GLN A 68 9.95 -13.88 1.19
C GLN A 68 10.08 -13.03 2.47
N PRO A 69 11.30 -12.66 2.89
CA PRO A 69 11.45 -11.67 3.95
C PRO A 69 10.93 -10.30 3.49
N PRO A 70 10.27 -9.53 4.37
CA PRO A 70 9.77 -8.21 4.03
C PRO A 70 10.92 -7.23 3.82
N ASP A 71 10.90 -6.54 2.67
CA ASP A 71 11.81 -5.44 2.37
C ASP A 71 11.10 -4.13 2.69
N LEU A 72 11.36 -3.56 3.88
CA LEU A 72 10.68 -2.37 4.41
C LEU A 72 11.19 -1.06 3.77
N ARG A 73 11.26 -1.03 2.44
CA ARG A 73 11.62 0.15 1.66
C ARG A 73 10.46 1.15 1.60
N ALA A 74 10.79 2.39 1.21
CA ALA A 74 9.76 3.38 0.87
C ALA A 74 8.99 2.96 -0.39
N ALA A 75 7.74 3.41 -0.51
CA ALA A 75 6.93 3.17 -1.70
C ALA A 75 7.58 3.80 -2.92
N THR A 76 7.54 3.07 -4.03
CA THR A 76 7.87 3.63 -5.33
C THR A 76 6.71 4.47 -5.85
N ALA A 77 6.98 5.30 -6.87
CA ALA A 77 5.95 6.11 -7.53
C ALA A 77 4.83 5.28 -8.19
N GLN A 78 5.05 3.98 -8.45
CA GLN A 78 4.03 3.07 -8.97
C GLN A 78 3.11 2.53 -7.86
N GLU A 79 3.68 2.24 -6.69
CA GLU A 79 2.98 1.70 -5.52
C GLU A 79 2.18 2.80 -4.80
N ALA A 80 2.75 4.01 -4.70
CA ALA A 80 2.10 5.19 -4.14
C ALA A 80 2.37 6.43 -5.03
N PRO A 81 1.49 6.72 -6.01
CA PRO A 81 1.67 7.87 -6.92
C PRO A 81 1.36 9.23 -6.26
N PHE A 82 1.29 9.29 -4.93
CA PHE A 82 0.86 10.43 -4.14
C PHE A 82 2.07 10.99 -3.38
N THR A 83 3.07 11.47 -4.10
CA THR A 83 4.30 12.03 -3.50
C THR A 83 4.06 13.43 -2.92
N PRO A 84 4.88 13.91 -1.98
CA PRO A 84 4.72 15.23 -1.35
C PRO A 84 4.79 16.42 -2.33
N ASP A 85 5.40 16.24 -3.51
CA ASP A 85 5.40 17.22 -4.60
C ASP A 85 4.12 17.21 -5.45
N SER A 86 3.27 16.20 -5.28
CA SER A 86 1.93 16.20 -5.85
C SER A 86 1.07 17.13 -5.01
N ARG A 87 1.08 18.42 -5.37
CA ARG A 87 0.17 19.43 -4.81
C ARG A 87 -1.27 18.92 -4.98
N PHE A 88 -1.85 18.41 -3.89
CA PHE A 88 -3.28 18.25 -3.73
C PHE A 88 -3.88 19.58 -3.29
#